data_AF-A0A7C3VWJ5-F1
#
_entry.id   AF-A0A7C3VWJ5-F1
#
_cell.length_a   1.000
_cell.length_b   1.000
_cell.length_c   1.000
_cell.angle_alpha   90.00
_cell.angle_beta   90.00
_cell.angle_gamma   90.00
#
_symmetry.space_group_name_H-M   'P 1'
#
loop_
_entity.id
_entity.type
_entity.pdbx_description
1 polymer ?
#
loop_
_entity_poly.entity_id
_entity_poly.type
_entity_poly.pdbx_seq_one_letter_code
_entity_poly.pdbx_strand_id
1 'polypeptide(L)'
;MFYPGVQTDAFVVMPNHIHGIIILVGVDPRVYPGQPQGIGQPQGVAPTLSLSDVVHRFKTMTTKRYTDGVKQLGWEPFCGRVWQRNYYEHIVRNEESLNRIREYIRTNPMRWASDRENPRREGVDPFEKWMNSVVRRERGHAG
;
A
#
# COMPACT_ATOMS: atom_id res chain seq x y z
N MET A 1 0.26 -17.28 -4.08
CA MET A 1 -0.64 -16.61 -5.03
C MET A 1 0.15 -15.46 -5.62
N PHE A 2 0.36 -15.46 -6.93
CA PHE A 2 1.04 -14.41 -7.67
C PHE A 2 -0.03 -13.62 -8.42
N TYR A 3 0.01 -12.29 -8.32
CA TYR A 3 -0.88 -11.42 -9.08
C TYR A 3 -0.09 -10.82 -10.24
N PRO A 4 -0.32 -11.26 -11.49
CA PRO A 4 0.29 -10.63 -12.65
C PRO A 4 0.02 -9.12 -12.63
N GLY A 5 1.06 -8.32 -12.88
CA GLY A 5 0.96 -6.86 -12.85
C GLY A 5 1.05 -6.22 -11.47
N VAL A 6 1.34 -6.98 -10.40
CA VAL A 6 1.56 -6.42 -9.06
C VAL A 6 2.88 -6.96 -8.51
N GLN A 7 3.80 -6.06 -8.18
CA GLN A 7 5.06 -6.37 -7.52
C GLN A 7 5.15 -5.65 -6.17
N THR A 8 6.02 -6.16 -5.31
CA THR A 8 6.32 -5.56 -4.00
C THR A 8 7.80 -5.28 -3.93
N ASP A 9 8.16 -4.09 -3.46
CA ASP A 9 9.55 -3.63 -3.41
C ASP A 9 10.12 -3.71 -1.98
N ALA A 10 9.47 -3.05 -1.01
CA ALA A 10 9.81 -3.19 0.40
C ALA A 10 8.52 -3.25 1.24
N PHE A 11 8.53 -3.99 2.35
CA PHE A 11 7.45 -3.97 3.32
C PHE A 11 7.96 -4.26 4.73
N VAL A 12 7.18 -3.87 5.73
CA VAL A 12 7.40 -4.22 7.14
C VAL A 12 6.06 -4.41 7.84
N VAL A 13 6.00 -5.41 8.71
CA VAL A 13 4.85 -5.68 9.58
C VAL A 13 5.15 -5.10 10.95
N MET A 14 4.30 -4.19 11.40
CA MET A 14 4.32 -3.58 12.73
C MET A 14 3.25 -4.26 13.60
N PRO A 15 3.28 -4.10 14.93
CA PRO A 15 2.30 -4.74 15.81
C PRO A 15 0.83 -4.42 15.48
N ASN A 16 0.55 -3.26 14.88
CA ASN A 16 -0.82 -2.81 14.57
C ASN A 16 -1.06 -2.38 13.11
N HIS A 17 -0.04 -2.38 12.24
CA HIS A 17 -0.18 -1.98 10.85
C HIS A 17 0.92 -2.57 9.96
N ILE A 18 0.84 -2.34 8.65
CA ILE A 18 1.85 -2.75 7.67
C ILE A 18 2.19 -1.54 6.81
N HIS A 19 3.48 -1.34 6.54
CA HIS A 19 3.93 -0.46 5.46
C HIS A 19 4.45 -1.29 4.29
N GLY A 20 4.19 -0.83 3.07
CA GLY A 20 4.70 -1.50 1.87
C GLY A 20 4.73 -0.58 0.65
N ILE A 21 5.66 -0.86 -0.26
CA ILE A 21 5.74 -0.26 -1.59
C ILE A 21 5.20 -1.29 -2.59
N ILE A 22 4.17 -0.90 -3.32
CA ILE A 22 3.54 -1.71 -4.37
C ILE A 22 3.86 -1.07 -5.71
N ILE A 23 4.28 -1.89 -6.68
CA ILE A 23 4.50 -1.49 -8.07
C ILE A 23 3.42 -2.15 -8.92
N LEU A 24 2.63 -1.34 -9.61
CA LEU A 24 1.64 -1.82 -10.58
C LEU A 24 2.27 -1.81 -11.97
N VAL A 25 2.45 -2.99 -12.56
CA VAL A 25 3.11 -3.21 -13.86
C VAL A 25 2.04 -3.49 -14.92
N GLY A 26 2.17 -2.90 -16.10
CA GLY A 26 1.19 -3.05 -17.19
C GLY A 26 0.01 -2.09 -17.13
N VAL A 27 0.03 -1.13 -16.21
CA VAL A 27 -0.84 0.06 -16.25
C VAL A 27 -0.19 1.04 -17.24
N ASP A 28 -0.69 1.13 -18.47
CA ASP A 28 -0.32 2.24 -19.35
C ASP A 28 -1.03 3.51 -18.86
N PRO A 29 -0.31 4.54 -18.36
CA PRO A 29 -0.94 5.77 -17.88
C PRO A 29 -1.60 6.59 -19.00
N ARG A 30 -1.41 6.22 -20.27
CA ARG A 30 -1.81 7.00 -21.45
C ARG A 30 -3.08 6.49 -22.15
N VAL A 31 -3.83 5.58 -21.56
CA VAL A 31 -5.14 5.19 -22.12
C VAL A 31 -6.16 6.29 -21.84
N TYR A 32 -6.21 7.28 -22.72
CA TYR A 32 -7.26 8.29 -22.75
C TYR A 32 -8.59 7.65 -23.17
N PRO A 33 -9.68 7.82 -22.41
CA PRO A 33 -11.01 7.43 -22.87
C PRO A 33 -11.43 8.38 -23.98
N GLY A 34 -11.31 7.97 -25.25
CA GLY A 34 -11.77 8.78 -26.38
C GLY A 34 -11.15 8.55 -27.75
N GLN A 35 -10.19 7.63 -27.91
CA GLN A 35 -9.72 7.31 -29.26
C GLN A 35 -10.71 6.40 -30.01
N PRO A 36 -11.15 6.77 -31.22
CA PRO A 36 -12.04 5.93 -32.01
C PRO A 36 -11.31 4.63 -32.37
N GLN A 37 -11.91 3.51 -31.99
CA GLN A 37 -11.41 2.17 -32.30
C GLN A 37 -11.44 1.96 -33.82
N GLY A 38 -10.25 1.82 -34.41
CA GLY A 38 -10.09 1.20 -35.72
C GLY A 38 -10.59 -0.24 -35.68
N ILE A 39 -11.13 -0.70 -36.81
CA ILE A 39 -11.83 -1.97 -36.99
C ILE A 39 -10.87 -3.14 -36.68
N GLY A 40 -10.95 -3.66 -35.46
CA GLY A 40 -10.26 -4.84 -34.98
C GLY A 40 -10.78 -5.18 -33.59
N GLN A 41 -11.36 -6.37 -33.42
CA GLN A 41 -11.89 -6.82 -32.14
C GLN A 41 -10.83 -6.69 -31.03
N PRO A 42 -11.11 -6.01 -29.90
CA PRO A 42 -10.18 -6.01 -28.78
C PRO A 42 -10.19 -7.41 -28.14
N GLN A 43 -9.19 -8.22 -28.47
CA GLN A 43 -8.87 -9.43 -27.73
C GLN A 43 -8.41 -9.04 -26.32
N GLY A 44 -9.33 -9.15 -25.36
CA GLY A 44 -9.05 -9.34 -23.94
C GLY A 44 -8.16 -8.28 -23.28
N VAL A 45 -8.73 -7.13 -22.92
CA VAL A 45 -8.13 -6.28 -21.89
C VAL A 45 -8.25 -7.04 -20.58
N ALA A 46 -7.20 -7.77 -20.19
CA ALA A 46 -7.10 -8.33 -18.85
C ALA A 46 -7.41 -7.20 -17.86
N PRO A 47 -8.26 -7.40 -16.83
CA PRO A 47 -8.57 -6.32 -15.90
C PRO A 47 -7.27 -5.82 -15.27
N THR A 48 -6.88 -4.59 -15.58
CA THR A 48 -5.74 -3.94 -14.93
C THR A 48 -6.11 -3.84 -13.46
N LEU A 49 -5.49 -4.64 -12.59
CA LEU A 49 -5.80 -4.64 -11.17
C LEU A 49 -5.54 -3.26 -10.59
N SER A 50 -6.58 -2.61 -10.07
CA SER A 50 -6.42 -1.32 -9.38
C SER A 50 -5.74 -1.53 -8.03
N LEU A 51 -5.12 -0.48 -7.47
CA LEU A 51 -4.57 -0.52 -6.10
C LEU A 51 -5.65 -0.92 -5.08
N SER A 52 -6.87 -0.43 -5.25
CA SER A 52 -8.01 -0.78 -4.40
C SER A 52 -8.32 -2.28 -4.47
N ASP A 53 -8.31 -2.90 -5.66
CA ASP A 53 -8.51 -4.34 -5.81
C ASP A 53 -7.43 -5.15 -5.11
N VAL A 54 -6.17 -4.72 -5.22
CA VAL A 54 -5.03 -5.36 -4.56
C VAL A 54 -5.20 -5.31 -3.05
N VAL A 55 -5.48 -4.14 -2.48
CA VAL A 55 -5.66 -3.96 -1.03
C VAL A 55 -6.89 -4.73 -0.54
N HIS A 56 -8.00 -4.70 -1.28
CA HIS A 56 -9.22 -5.43 -0.93
C HIS A 56 -8.97 -6.95 -0.86
N ARG A 57 -8.31 -7.51 -1.88
CA ARG A 57 -7.94 -8.93 -1.92
C ARG A 57 -6.97 -9.29 -0.79
N PHE A 58 -5.95 -8.47 -0.56
CA PHE A 58 -4.99 -8.66 0.53
C PHE A 58 -5.69 -8.73 1.90
N LYS A 59 -6.54 -7.74 2.22
CA LYS A 59 -7.30 -7.70 3.48
C LYS A 59 -8.23 -8.90 3.64
N THR A 60 -8.91 -9.29 2.56
CA THR A 60 -9.83 -10.45 2.55
C THR A 60 -9.07 -11.76 2.80
N MET A 61 -7.99 -12.00 2.06
CA MET A 61 -7.21 -13.24 2.17
C MET A 61 -6.55 -13.40 3.53
N THR A 62 -5.98 -12.32 4.06
CA THR A 62 -5.33 -12.33 5.39
C THR A 62 -6.35 -12.53 6.50
N THR A 63 -7.54 -11.91 6.42
CA THR A 63 -8.64 -12.12 7.37
C THR A 63 -9.13 -13.56 7.34
N LYS A 64 -9.25 -14.16 6.14
CA LYS A 64 -9.64 -15.56 6.00
C LYS A 64 -8.61 -16.49 6.65
N ARG A 65 -7.32 -16.34 6.30
CA ARG A 65 -6.24 -17.13 6.90
C ARG A 65 -6.20 -16.99 8.43
N TYR A 66 -6.40 -15.79 8.93
CA TYR A 66 -6.51 -15.54 10.37
C TYR A 66 -7.68 -16.30 10.99
N THR A 67 -8.86 -16.20 10.39
CA THR A 67 -10.07 -16.90 10.85
C THR A 67 -9.88 -18.42 10.84
N ASP A 68 -9.23 -18.95 9.82
CA ASP A 68 -8.90 -20.37 9.71
C ASP A 68 -7.91 -20.78 10.81
N GLY A 69 -6.89 -19.95 11.09
CA GLY A 69 -5.94 -20.17 12.19
C GLY A 69 -6.60 -20.18 13.58
N VAL A 70 -7.56 -19.29 13.83
CA VAL A 70 -8.34 -19.31 15.08
C VAL A 70 -9.14 -20.60 15.20
N LYS A 71 -9.78 -21.05 14.12
CA LYS A 71 -10.66 -22.24 14.13
C LYS A 71 -9.90 -23.57 14.18
N GLN A 72 -8.75 -23.65 13.51
CA GLN A 72 -8.09 -24.92 13.22
C GLN A 72 -6.75 -25.07 13.93
N LEU A 73 -6.08 -23.95 14.23
CA LEU A 73 -4.70 -23.94 14.76
C LEU A 73 -4.63 -23.38 16.19
N GLY A 74 -5.77 -23.01 16.79
CA GLY A 74 -5.85 -22.51 18.16
C GLY A 74 -5.26 -21.10 18.34
N TRP A 75 -5.22 -20.27 17.28
CA TRP A 75 -4.83 -18.87 17.45
C TRP A 75 -5.82 -18.12 18.33
N GLU A 76 -5.31 -17.18 19.14
CA GLU A 76 -6.17 -16.35 19.98
C GLU A 76 -7.14 -15.54 19.11
N PRO A 77 -8.45 -15.54 19.42
CA PRO A 77 -9.42 -14.74 18.70
C PRO A 77 -9.24 -13.26 19.02
N PHE A 78 -9.52 -12.41 18.03
CA PHE A 78 -9.44 -10.96 18.18
C PHE A 78 -10.86 -10.41 18.15
N CYS A 79 -11.28 -9.82 19.26
CA CYS A 79 -12.59 -9.20 19.39
C CYS A 79 -12.62 -7.85 18.67
N GLY A 80 -12.79 -7.88 17.35
CA GLY A 80 -12.83 -6.68 16.52
C GLY A 80 -12.68 -6.97 15.03
N ARG A 81 -12.34 -5.93 14.26
CA ARG A 81 -11.98 -6.08 12.84
C ARG A 81 -10.45 -6.09 12.72
N VAL A 82 -9.91 -7.12 12.08
CA VAL A 82 -8.47 -7.24 11.81
C VAL A 82 -7.93 -6.02 11.05
N TRP A 83 -8.72 -5.50 10.10
CA TRP A 83 -8.34 -4.34 9.29
C TRP A 83 -9.27 -3.15 9.50
N GLN A 84 -8.68 -1.95 9.58
CA GLN A 84 -9.40 -0.70 9.38
C GLN A 84 -9.97 -0.59 7.95
N ARG A 85 -11.04 0.18 7.78
CA ARG A 85 -11.75 0.31 6.48
C ARG A 85 -10.85 0.88 5.39
N ASN A 86 -10.21 2.01 5.65
CA ASN A 86 -9.37 2.72 4.68
C ASN A 86 -7.91 2.25 4.75
N TYR A 87 -7.07 2.87 3.94
CA TYR A 87 -5.62 2.70 3.95
C TYR A 87 -4.96 4.00 3.49
N TYR A 88 -3.71 4.23 3.90
CA TYR A 88 -2.90 5.34 3.40
C TYR A 88 -2.23 4.92 2.08
N GLU A 89 -2.25 5.81 1.10
CA GLU A 89 -1.55 5.64 -0.18
C GLU A 89 -0.84 6.95 -0.57
N HIS A 90 0.29 6.80 -1.25
CA HIS A 90 1.06 7.92 -1.80
C HIS A 90 1.81 7.46 -3.05
N ILE A 91 1.70 8.23 -4.14
CA ILE A 91 2.39 7.95 -5.40
C ILE A 91 3.82 8.44 -5.29
N VAL A 92 4.78 7.52 -5.38
CA VAL A 92 6.21 7.86 -5.37
C VAL A 92 6.66 8.25 -6.78
N ARG A 93 7.08 9.51 -6.96
CA ARG A 93 7.33 10.10 -8.30
C ARG A 93 8.80 10.13 -8.74
N ASN A 94 9.74 9.90 -7.83
CA ASN A 94 11.18 9.95 -8.12
C ASN A 94 11.97 8.96 -7.26
N GLU A 95 13.18 8.66 -7.73
CA GLU A 95 14.07 7.67 -7.11
C GLU A 95 14.57 8.10 -5.72
N GLU A 96 14.84 9.39 -5.50
CA GLU A 96 15.27 9.90 -4.19
C GLU A 96 14.21 9.62 -3.11
N SER A 97 12.95 9.92 -3.43
CA SER A 97 11.81 9.67 -2.54
C SER A 97 11.60 8.18 -2.32
N LEU A 98 11.76 7.37 -3.38
CA LEU A 98 11.66 5.91 -3.29
C LEU A 98 12.69 5.34 -2.33
N ASN A 99 13.96 5.72 -2.47
CA ASN A 99 15.04 5.23 -1.61
C ASN A 99 14.85 5.65 -0.15
N ARG A 100 14.36 6.87 0.09
CA ARG A 100 14.06 7.33 1.45
C ARG A 100 12.88 6.60 2.09
N ILE A 101 11.84 6.29 1.32
CA ILE A 101 10.69 5.50 1.79
C ILE A 101 11.11 4.05 2.07
N ARG A 102 11.94 3.43 1.20
CA ARG A 102 12.52 2.11 1.46
C ARG A 102 13.27 2.08 2.78
N GLU A 103 14.12 3.07 3.03
CA GLU A 103 14.90 3.17 4.27
C GLU A 103 14.00 3.33 5.49
N TYR A 104 12.95 4.15 5.40
CA TYR A 104 11.94 4.25 6.46
C TYR A 104 11.27 2.91 6.74
N ILE A 105 10.79 2.21 5.71
CA ILE A 105 10.15 0.89 5.87
C ILE A 105 11.08 -0.09 6.58
N ARG A 106 12.37 -0.13 6.20
CA ARG A 106 13.35 -1.03 6.80
C ARG A 106 13.67 -0.68 8.25
N THR A 107 13.70 0.62 8.58
CA THR A 107 14.08 1.10 9.92
C THR A 107 12.89 1.38 10.84
N ASN A 108 11.64 1.28 10.35
CA ASN A 108 10.45 1.58 11.14
C ASN A 108 10.35 0.79 12.46
N PRO A 109 10.71 -0.51 12.52
CA PRO A 109 10.71 -1.24 13.79
C PRO A 109 11.57 -0.57 14.87
N MET A 110 12.70 0.02 14.48
CA MET A 110 13.59 0.74 15.41
C MET A 110 13.02 2.11 15.81
N ARG A 111 12.09 2.65 15.02
CA ARG A 111 11.46 3.96 15.22
C ARG A 111 10.09 3.88 15.90
N TRP A 112 9.66 2.67 16.29
CA TRP A 112 8.33 2.43 16.85
C TRP A 112 7.96 3.36 18.01
N ALA A 113 8.91 3.70 18.88
CA ALA A 113 8.68 4.63 19.98
C ALA A 113 8.16 6.01 19.52
N SER A 114 8.59 6.49 18.35
CA SER A 114 8.18 7.77 17.76
C SER A 114 7.13 7.65 16.65
N ASP A 115 6.69 6.43 16.33
CA ASP A 115 5.73 6.14 15.26
C ASP A 115 4.35 6.74 15.60
N ARG A 116 3.69 7.34 14.61
CA ARG A 116 2.38 7.99 14.79
C ARG A 116 1.30 7.02 15.25
N GLU A 117 1.36 5.78 14.77
CA GLU A 117 0.39 4.73 15.05
C GLU A 117 0.69 4.01 16.38
N ASN A 118 1.79 4.35 17.07
CA ASN A 118 2.06 3.86 18.42
C ASN A 118 1.16 4.59 19.43
N PRO A 119 0.28 3.88 20.19
CA PRO A 119 -0.57 4.50 21.20
C PRO A 119 0.21 5.19 22.33
N ARG A 120 1.48 4.82 22.53
CA ARG A 120 2.39 5.38 23.53
C ARG A 120 3.49 6.23 22.91
N ARG A 121 3.24 6.83 21.75
CA ARG A 121 4.27 7.56 20.99
C ARG A 121 4.93 8.67 21.81
N GLU A 122 6.24 8.77 21.66
CA GLU A 122 7.08 9.81 22.23
C GLU A 122 7.73 10.62 21.09
N GLY A 123 7.41 11.91 21.00
CA GLY A 123 7.95 12.79 19.98
C GLY A 123 7.24 12.69 18.61
N VAL A 124 7.97 13.07 17.55
CA VAL A 124 7.49 13.08 16.17
C VAL A 124 8.59 12.51 15.28
N ASP A 125 8.26 11.47 14.50
CA ASP A 125 9.20 10.91 13.54
C ASP A 125 9.63 11.97 12.50
N PRO A 126 10.93 12.27 12.35
CA PRO A 126 11.44 13.15 11.29
C PRO A 126 10.99 12.75 9.88
N PHE A 127 10.77 11.44 9.64
CA PHE A 127 10.23 10.95 8.37
C PHE A 127 8.82 11.48 8.11
N GLU A 128 7.94 11.52 9.10
CA GLU A 128 6.58 12.03 8.94
C GLU A 128 6.60 13.52 8.55
N LYS A 129 7.45 14.31 9.22
CA LYS A 129 7.64 15.73 8.87
C LYS A 129 8.10 15.90 7.43
N TRP A 130 9.07 15.09 7.00
CA TRP A 130 9.54 15.09 5.61
C TRP A 130 8.43 14.67 4.64
N MET A 131 7.73 13.57 4.90
CA MET A 131 6.66 13.04 4.05
C MET A 131 5.56 14.08 3.84
N ASN A 132 5.12 14.75 4.91
CA ASN A 132 4.16 15.83 4.83
C ASN A 132 4.66 16.99 3.96
N SER A 133 5.95 17.31 4.01
CA SER A 133 6.55 18.34 3.15
C SER A 133 6.57 17.96 1.67
N VAL A 134 6.76 16.67 1.35
CA VAL A 134 6.72 16.15 -0.03
C VAL A 134 5.30 16.24 -0.56
N VAL A 135 4.33 15.68 0.18
CA VAL A 135 2.92 15.69 -0.21
C VAL A 135 2.40 17.12 -0.42
N ARG A 136 2.79 18.08 0.44
CA ARG A 136 2.41 19.49 0.26
C ARG A 136 3.00 20.11 -1.01
N ARG A 137 4.29 19.88 -1.27
CA ARG A 137 4.95 20.38 -2.48
C ARG A 137 4.29 19.84 -3.74
N GLU A 138 3.96 18.55 -3.76
CA GLU A 138 3.33 17.91 -4.91
C GLU A 138 1.89 18.37 -5.17
N ARG A 139 1.15 18.77 -4.13
CA ARG A 139 -0.19 19.36 -4.27
C ARG A 139 -0.16 20.82 -4.74
N GLY A 140 0.86 21.57 -4.36
CA GLY A 140 0.99 23.00 -4.72
C GLY A 140 1.35 23.27 -6.19
N HIS A 141 1.81 22.27 -6.94
CA HIS A 141 2.17 22.39 -8.36
C HIS A 141 1.00 22.04 -9.32
N ALA A 142 -0.21 21.83 -8.79
CA ALA A 142 -1.39 21.44 -9.57
C ALA A 142 -2.40 22.59 -9.78
N GLY A 143 -1.94 23.85 -9.67
CA GLY A 143 -2.76 25.06 -9.82
C GLY A 143 -2.24 26.00 -10.90
#